data_AF-A8Q5V7-F1
#
_entry.id   AF-A8Q5V7-F1
#
_cell.length_a   1.000
_cell.length_b   1.000
_cell.length_c   1.000
_cell.angle_alpha   90.00
_cell.angle_beta   90.00
_cell.angle_gamma   90.00
#
_symmetry.space_group_name_H-M   'P 1'
#
loop_
_entity.id
_entity.type
_entity.pdbx_description
1 polymer ?
#
loop_
_entity_poly.entity_id
_entity_poly.type
_entity_poly.pdbx_seq_one_letter_code
_entity_poly.pdbx_strand_id
1 'polypeptide(L)'
;MNEPHRGYVNLYSFDRWNYNTDLHIGHYPSALQSLALGDGHVQNIPFYTKTWPLPSRLSHYTRVDPCGRLAWLQRNDSIAFPNTRQQDGCLWREHGVWDWDEAKQKPVVLQADYFRVDPRPGQQRRRVEWYKDFYAPFVQKFDQRYVMQKRAYEL
;
A
#
# COMPACT_ATOMS: atom_id res chain seq x y z
N MET A 1 -8.80 13.36 1.35
CA MET A 1 -8.89 11.92 1.64
C MET A 1 -10.35 11.54 1.47
N ASN A 2 -10.69 10.83 0.39
CA ASN A 2 -12.09 10.51 0.07
C ASN A 2 -12.58 9.25 0.79
N GLU A 3 -11.68 8.33 1.14
CA GLU A 3 -11.95 7.21 2.05
C GLU A 3 -10.96 7.26 3.22
N PRO A 4 -11.41 7.12 4.48
CA PRO A 4 -10.54 7.11 5.66
C PRO A 4 -9.77 5.78 5.82
N HIS A 5 -9.40 5.15 4.71
CA HIS A 5 -8.60 3.95 4.71
C HIS A 5 -7.11 4.32 4.74
N ARG A 6 -6.37 3.67 5.64
CA ARG A 6 -4.93 3.92 5.84
C ARG A 6 -4.04 3.47 4.68
N GLY A 7 -4.59 2.72 3.72
CA GLY A 7 -3.81 2.09 2.65
C GLY A 7 -2.70 1.21 3.23
N TYR A 8 -1.48 1.42 2.77
CA TYR A 8 -0.30 0.73 3.32
C TYR A 8 0.25 1.37 4.60
N VAL A 9 -0.22 2.53 5.04
CA VAL A 9 0.30 3.13 6.28
C VAL A 9 0.00 2.23 7.46
N ASN A 10 1.04 1.93 8.26
CA ASN A 10 1.00 0.99 9.36
C ASN A 10 0.62 -0.44 8.91
N LEU A 11 1.08 -0.87 7.73
CA LEU A 11 0.85 -2.22 7.21
C LEU A 11 1.31 -3.28 8.23
N TYR A 12 0.44 -4.25 8.49
CA TYR A 12 0.73 -5.30 9.44
C TYR A 12 1.70 -6.34 8.87
N SER A 13 1.48 -6.79 7.64
CA SER A 13 2.37 -7.75 6.98
C SER A 13 2.28 -7.58 5.48
N PHE A 14 3.39 -7.88 4.80
CA PHE A 14 3.43 -7.91 3.34
C PHE A 14 2.74 -9.15 2.77
N ASP A 15 2.75 -10.26 3.49
CA ASP A 15 2.23 -11.56 3.05
C ASP A 15 0.85 -11.88 3.63
N ARG A 16 0.49 -11.28 4.77
CA ARG A 16 -0.70 -11.64 5.54
C ARG A 16 -1.65 -10.46 5.76
N TRP A 17 -2.92 -10.84 5.83
CA TRP A 17 -4.05 -9.98 6.08
C TRP A 17 -4.39 -9.87 7.54
N ASN A 18 -5.06 -8.78 7.91
CA ASN A 18 -5.68 -8.67 9.20
C ASN A 18 -7.17 -9.06 9.10
N TYR A 19 -7.48 -10.31 9.44
CA TYR A 19 -8.85 -10.84 9.45
C TYR A 19 -9.84 -10.02 10.31
N ASN A 20 -9.35 -9.19 11.24
CA ASN A 20 -10.21 -8.36 12.08
C ASN A 20 -10.65 -7.05 11.40
N THR A 21 -9.89 -6.58 10.40
CA THR A 21 -10.13 -5.26 9.77
C THR A 21 -10.42 -5.35 8.28
N ASP A 22 -9.94 -6.42 7.62
CA ASP A 22 -9.89 -6.50 6.18
C ASP A 22 -10.97 -7.45 5.68
N LEU A 23 -11.96 -6.95 4.92
CA LEU A 23 -12.96 -7.80 4.28
C LEU A 23 -12.43 -8.29 2.91
N HIS A 24 -12.17 -9.59 2.81
CA HIS A 24 -11.60 -10.21 1.60
C HIS A 24 -12.65 -11.02 0.82
N ILE A 25 -13.03 -10.51 -0.36
CA ILE A 25 -13.97 -11.11 -1.31
C ILE A 25 -13.39 -10.92 -2.72
N GLY A 26 -13.48 -11.95 -3.55
CA GLY A 26 -12.92 -11.98 -4.90
C GLY A 26 -11.40 -12.16 -4.90
N HIS A 27 -10.75 -11.63 -5.93
CA HIS A 27 -9.29 -11.61 -6.04
C HIS A 27 -8.69 -10.72 -4.95
N TYR A 28 -7.93 -11.32 -4.04
CA TYR A 28 -7.41 -10.62 -2.88
C TYR A 28 -5.91 -10.91 -2.71
N PRO A 29 -5.04 -10.28 -3.53
CA PRO A 29 -3.59 -10.52 -3.54
C PRO A 29 -2.89 -9.89 -2.35
N SER A 30 -1.96 -10.58 -1.66
CA SER A 30 -1.11 -10.01 -0.59
C SER A 30 -0.51 -8.66 -1.00
N ALA A 31 -0.15 -7.79 -0.04
CA ALA A 31 0.50 -6.53 -0.39
C ALA A 31 1.71 -6.79 -1.30
N LEU A 32 2.55 -7.78 -0.97
CA LEU A 32 3.67 -8.19 -1.82
C LEU A 32 3.26 -8.68 -3.22
N GLN A 33 2.23 -9.52 -3.31
CA GLN A 33 1.70 -9.98 -4.60
C GLN A 33 1.13 -8.84 -5.44
N SER A 34 0.47 -7.86 -4.82
CA SER A 34 -0.07 -6.70 -5.51
C SER A 34 1.04 -5.82 -6.10
N LEU A 35 2.15 -5.65 -5.37
CA LEU A 35 3.30 -4.90 -5.85
C LEU A 35 3.96 -5.62 -7.02
N ALA A 36 4.14 -6.95 -6.91
CA ALA A 36 4.71 -7.76 -7.98
C ALA A 36 3.83 -7.75 -9.24
N LEU A 37 2.50 -7.87 -9.11
CA LEU A 37 1.57 -7.75 -10.23
C LEU A 37 1.63 -6.38 -10.90
N GLY A 38 1.69 -5.30 -10.10
CA GLY A 38 1.84 -3.94 -10.63
C GLY A 38 3.15 -3.73 -11.36
N ASP A 39 4.20 -4.48 -11.00
CA ASP A 39 5.52 -4.47 -11.66
C ASP A 39 5.61 -5.47 -12.83
N GLY A 40 4.48 -6.03 -13.27
CA GLY A 40 4.43 -6.88 -14.46
C GLY A 40 4.78 -8.36 -14.21
N HIS A 41 4.93 -8.79 -12.96
CA HIS A 41 5.23 -10.18 -12.62
C HIS A 41 3.97 -11.01 -12.38
N VAL A 42 3.94 -12.23 -12.92
CA VAL A 42 2.84 -13.19 -12.74
C VAL A 42 2.72 -13.61 -11.29
N GLN A 43 1.51 -13.62 -10.73
CA GLN A 43 1.25 -14.06 -9.35
C GLN A 43 0.07 -15.04 -9.25
N ASN A 44 0.20 -16.00 -8.33
CA ASN A 44 -0.91 -16.88 -7.92
C ASN A 44 -1.64 -16.25 -6.74
N ILE A 45 -2.80 -15.66 -6.99
CA ILE A 45 -3.54 -14.88 -6.01
C ILE A 45 -4.72 -15.68 -5.43
N PRO A 46 -5.01 -15.57 -4.14
CA PRO A 46 -6.16 -16.24 -3.55
C PRO A 46 -7.47 -15.54 -3.98
N PHE A 47 -8.49 -16.35 -4.23
CA PHE A 47 -9.86 -15.90 -4.50
C PHE A 47 -10.77 -16.29 -3.33
N TYR A 48 -11.46 -15.31 -2.75
CA TYR A 48 -12.35 -15.50 -1.61
C TYR A 48 -13.81 -15.41 -2.02
N THR A 49 -14.64 -16.30 -1.49
CA THR A 49 -16.09 -16.29 -1.69
C THR A 49 -16.79 -15.96 -0.39
N LYS A 50 -17.91 -15.23 -0.48
CA LYS A 50 -18.78 -14.95 0.66
C LYS A 50 -19.35 -16.25 1.23
N THR A 51 -19.42 -16.34 2.54
CA THR A 51 -19.99 -17.49 3.26
C THR A 51 -20.79 -17.02 4.47
N TRP A 52 -21.48 -17.95 5.12
CA TRP A 52 -22.17 -17.74 6.39
C TRP A 52 -22.00 -19.02 7.24
N PRO A 53 -21.72 -18.93 8.56
CA PRO A 53 -21.67 -17.74 9.41
C PRO A 53 -20.32 -16.98 9.39
N LEU A 54 -19.25 -17.55 8.83
CA LEU A 54 -17.96 -16.86 8.65
C LEU A 54 -18.01 -15.91 7.45
N PRO A 55 -17.43 -14.70 7.51
CA PRO A 55 -17.62 -13.66 6.50
C PRO A 55 -17.14 -14.07 5.10
N SER A 56 -16.02 -14.80 5.00
CA SER A 56 -15.54 -15.36 3.74
C SER A 56 -14.67 -16.60 3.95
N ARG A 57 -14.53 -17.39 2.88
CA ARG A 57 -13.59 -18.52 2.80
C ARG A 57 -12.74 -18.43 1.56
N LEU A 58 -11.53 -18.98 1.64
CA LEU A 58 -10.69 -19.23 0.48
C LEU A 58 -11.38 -20.27 -0.43
N SER A 59 -11.60 -19.91 -1.69
CA SER A 59 -12.23 -20.78 -2.68
C SER A 59 -11.18 -21.50 -3.52
N HIS A 60 -10.29 -20.75 -4.17
CA HIS A 60 -9.23 -21.28 -5.03
C HIS A 60 -8.11 -20.24 -5.19
N TYR A 61 -7.04 -20.62 -5.88
CA TYR A 61 -6.01 -19.69 -6.35
C TYR A 61 -6.18 -19.46 -7.84
N THR A 62 -6.01 -18.22 -8.27
CA THR A 62 -6.04 -17.82 -9.67
C THR A 62 -4.65 -17.33 -10.06
N ARG A 63 -4.10 -17.89 -11.15
CA ARG A 63 -2.88 -17.37 -11.75
C ARG A 63 -3.22 -16.14 -12.59
N VAL A 64 -2.73 -14.97 -12.17
CA VAL A 64 -2.94 -13.70 -12.87
C VAL A 64 -1.63 -13.27 -13.51
N ASP A 65 -1.67 -13.10 -14.83
CA ASP A 65 -0.53 -12.70 -15.66
C ASP A 65 -0.78 -11.30 -16.24
N PRO A 66 -0.04 -10.28 -15.79
CA PRO A 66 -0.13 -8.94 -16.35
C PRO A 66 0.58 -8.80 -17.73
N CYS A 67 1.17 -9.88 -18.25
CA CYS A 67 1.89 -9.93 -19.53
C CYS A 67 3.00 -8.88 -19.64
N GLY A 68 3.70 -8.60 -18.53
CA GLY A 68 4.75 -7.58 -18.46
C GLY A 68 4.25 -6.13 -18.46
N ARG A 69 2.93 -5.90 -18.38
CA ARG A 69 2.39 -4.54 -18.31
C ARG A 69 2.60 -3.96 -16.91
N LEU A 70 3.23 -2.80 -16.85
CA LEU A 70 3.43 -2.04 -15.63
C LEU A 70 2.19 -1.20 -15.30
N ALA A 71 1.78 -1.23 -14.03
CA ALA A 71 0.76 -0.33 -13.48
C ALA A 71 1.35 1.01 -13.01
N TRP A 72 2.68 1.11 -12.98
CA TRP A 72 3.42 2.26 -12.45
C TRP A 72 3.66 3.30 -13.53
N LEU A 73 3.64 4.57 -13.12
CA LEU A 73 4.06 5.67 -13.96
C LEU A 73 5.57 5.60 -14.21
N GLN A 74 5.99 6.20 -15.32
CA GLN A 74 7.41 6.44 -15.55
C GLN A 74 7.98 7.29 -14.43
N ARG A 75 9.24 7.01 -14.12
CA ARG A 75 9.96 7.68 -13.06
C ARG A 75 10.07 9.19 -13.33
N ASN A 76 10.08 9.95 -12.25
CA ASN A 76 10.57 11.32 -12.24
C ASN A 76 11.74 11.47 -11.26
N ASP A 77 12.59 12.47 -11.48
CA ASP A 77 13.72 12.79 -10.59
C ASP A 77 13.25 13.49 -9.31
N SER A 78 12.37 12.84 -8.55
CA SER A 78 11.91 13.34 -7.26
C SER A 78 13.06 13.33 -6.24
N ILE A 79 13.36 14.50 -5.69
CA ILE A 79 14.42 14.71 -4.68
C ILE A 79 13.93 14.27 -3.28
N ALA A 80 12.62 14.11 -3.08
CA ALA A 80 12.02 13.86 -1.77
C ALA A 80 12.39 12.49 -1.18
N PHE A 81 12.72 11.51 -2.03
CA PHE A 81 13.11 10.17 -1.61
C PHE A 81 14.32 9.70 -2.42
N PRO A 82 15.43 9.31 -1.78
CA PRO A 82 16.59 8.79 -2.50
C PRO A 82 16.27 7.43 -3.10
N ASN A 83 16.20 7.37 -4.42
CA ASN A 83 15.94 6.13 -5.15
C ASN A 83 17.20 5.25 -5.18
N THR A 84 17.04 3.97 -4.85
CA THR A 84 18.14 2.98 -4.85
C THR A 84 18.33 2.31 -6.21
N ARG A 85 17.45 2.58 -7.18
CA ARG A 85 17.44 2.00 -8.54
C ARG A 85 17.29 3.06 -9.62
N GLN A 86 17.64 2.69 -10.86
CA GLN A 86 17.58 3.54 -12.07
C GLN A 86 16.52 3.07 -13.10
N GLN A 87 15.69 2.09 -12.77
CA GLN A 87 14.68 1.53 -13.69
C GLN A 87 13.28 2.03 -13.34
N ASP A 88 12.43 2.20 -14.35
CA ASP A 88 11.00 2.46 -14.18
C ASP A 88 10.31 1.27 -13.51
N GLY A 89 9.37 1.53 -12.59
CA GLY A 89 8.57 0.48 -11.98
C GLY A 89 7.99 0.88 -10.64
N CYS A 90 7.80 -0.11 -9.77
CA CYS A 90 7.23 0.11 -8.45
C CYS A 90 8.09 1.05 -7.58
N LEU A 91 7.54 2.19 -7.16
CA LEU A 91 8.19 3.14 -6.24
C LEU A 91 8.77 2.46 -4.99
N TRP A 92 8.03 1.53 -4.38
CA TRP A 92 8.52 0.82 -3.19
C TRP A 92 9.65 -0.17 -3.50
N ARG A 93 9.74 -0.68 -4.73
CA ARG A 93 10.90 -1.47 -5.16
C ARG A 93 12.12 -0.58 -5.32
N GLU A 94 11.94 0.63 -5.86
CA GLU A 94 13.00 1.66 -5.95
C GLU A 94 13.51 2.12 -4.58
N HIS A 95 12.64 2.16 -3.57
CA HIS A 95 13.02 2.46 -2.19
C HIS A 95 13.66 1.27 -1.46
N GLY A 96 13.81 0.12 -2.11
CA GLY A 96 14.39 -1.08 -1.52
C GLY A 96 13.50 -1.73 -0.46
N VAL A 97 12.17 -1.60 -0.60
CA VAL A 97 11.20 -2.22 0.33
C VAL A 97 11.03 -3.70 0.04
N TRP A 98 11.01 -4.04 -1.24
CA TRP A 98 10.87 -5.40 -1.75
C TRP A 98 11.66 -5.53 -3.06
N ASP A 99 11.87 -6.75 -3.53
CA ASP A 99 12.48 -7.03 -4.83
C ASP A 99 11.97 -8.35 -5.42
N TRP A 100 12.34 -8.62 -6.67
CA TRP A 100 12.10 -9.87 -7.35
C TRP A 100 13.32 -10.80 -7.24
N ASP A 101 13.14 -12.00 -6.69
CA ASP A 101 14.15 -13.06 -6.68
C ASP A 101 14.06 -13.82 -8.02
N GLU A 102 14.97 -13.51 -8.95
CA GLU A 102 15.02 -14.14 -10.27
C GLU A 102 15.23 -15.65 -10.22
N ALA A 103 15.98 -16.15 -9.23
CA ALA A 103 16.24 -17.58 -9.11
C ALA A 103 14.99 -18.36 -8.70
N LYS A 104 14.13 -17.75 -7.86
CA LYS A 104 12.91 -18.38 -7.35
C LYS A 104 11.64 -17.92 -8.05
N GLN A 105 11.74 -16.95 -8.97
CA GLN A 105 10.63 -16.31 -9.66
C GLN A 105 9.53 -15.89 -8.68
N LYS A 106 9.93 -15.19 -7.61
CA LYS A 106 9.02 -14.75 -6.54
C LYS A 106 9.40 -13.40 -5.98
N PRO A 107 8.44 -12.62 -5.47
CA PRO A 107 8.75 -11.38 -4.79
C PRO A 107 9.28 -11.68 -3.37
N VAL A 108 10.22 -10.86 -2.90
CA VAL A 108 10.86 -10.95 -1.59
C VAL A 108 10.83 -9.61 -0.88
N VAL A 109 10.51 -9.62 0.41
CA VAL A 109 10.48 -8.41 1.24
C VAL A 109 11.89 -8.13 1.75
N LEU A 110 12.37 -6.90 1.54
CA LEU A 110 13.67 -6.44 2.03
C LEU A 110 13.53 -5.62 3.32
N GLN A 111 12.46 -4.84 3.45
CA GLN A 111 12.18 -4.01 4.62
C GLN A 111 10.74 -4.21 5.12
N ALA A 112 10.55 -5.15 6.04
CA ALA A 112 9.24 -5.53 6.55
C ALA A 112 8.55 -4.43 7.39
N ASP A 113 9.32 -3.52 7.98
CA ASP A 113 8.83 -2.44 8.85
C ASP A 113 8.66 -1.10 8.12
N TYR A 114 8.96 -1.04 6.82
CA TYR A 114 8.99 0.20 6.02
C TYR A 114 7.73 1.08 6.19
N PHE A 115 6.56 0.45 6.24
CA PHE A 115 5.29 1.16 6.38
C PHE A 115 4.84 1.42 7.84
N ARG A 116 5.55 0.88 8.82
CA ARG A 116 5.27 1.07 10.25
C ARG A 116 6.05 2.23 10.85
N VAL A 117 7.09 2.67 10.15
CA VAL A 117 7.97 3.76 10.56
C VAL A 117 7.98 4.85 9.50
N ASP A 118 8.45 6.04 9.86
CA ASP A 118 8.69 7.10 8.89
C ASP A 118 9.98 6.81 8.09
N PRO A 119 9.90 6.54 6.77
CA PRO A 119 11.06 6.16 5.98
C PRO A 119 11.88 7.37 5.49
N ARG A 120 11.43 8.61 5.76
CA ARG A 120 12.11 9.81 5.26
C ARG A 120 13.48 10.01 5.94
N PRO A 121 14.52 10.44 5.19
CA PRO A 121 15.81 10.78 5.77
C PRO A 121 15.66 11.78 6.92
N GLY A 122 16.36 11.54 8.04
CA GLY A 122 16.33 12.44 9.21
C GLY A 122 15.17 12.24 10.20
N GLN A 123 14.17 11.41 9.91
CA GLN A 123 13.01 11.16 10.81
C GLN A 123 13.23 10.05 11.85
N GLN A 124 14.47 9.57 12.00
CA GLN A 124 14.88 8.56 13.00
C GLN A 124 14.06 7.26 12.98
N ARG A 125 13.38 6.93 11.86
CA ARG A 125 12.45 5.79 11.76
C ARG A 125 11.43 5.76 12.90
N ARG A 126 10.91 6.94 13.28
CA ARG A 126 9.84 7.03 14.28
C ARG A 126 8.65 6.18 13.86
N ARG A 127 8.11 5.40 14.80
CA ARG A 127 6.87 4.64 14.57
C ARG A 127 5.73 5.60 14.21
N VAL A 128 5.07 5.27 13.12
CA VAL A 128 3.92 5.99 12.60
C VAL A 128 2.65 5.45 13.26
N GLU A 129 1.80 6.36 13.70
CA GLU A 129 0.45 6.06 14.18
C GLU A 129 -0.55 6.78 13.27
N TRP A 130 -1.41 6.02 12.59
CA TRP A 130 -2.28 6.54 11.53
C TRP A 130 -3.23 7.63 12.02
N TYR A 131 -3.86 7.43 13.18
CA TYR A 131 -4.86 8.36 13.68
C TYR A 131 -4.25 9.70 14.09
N LYS A 132 -3.12 9.66 14.79
CA LYS A 132 -2.41 10.83 15.28
C LYS A 132 -1.62 11.55 14.20
N ASP A 133 -0.89 10.82 13.37
CA ASP A 133 0.08 11.41 12.44
C ASP A 133 -0.56 11.81 11.10
N PHE A 134 -1.67 11.19 10.69
CA PHE A 134 -2.29 11.42 9.38
C PHE A 134 -3.76 11.83 9.47
N TYR A 135 -4.60 11.04 10.13
CA TYR A 135 -6.05 11.24 10.13
C TYR A 135 -6.47 12.52 10.88
N ALA A 136 -6.03 12.69 12.14
CA ALA A 136 -6.40 13.85 12.94
C ALA A 136 -5.91 15.19 12.33
N PRO A 137 -4.66 15.32 11.84
CA PRO A 137 -4.23 16.52 11.14
C PRO A 137 -5.02 16.79 9.86
N PHE A 138 -5.47 15.76 9.14
CA PHE A 138 -6.34 15.93 7.98
C PHE A 138 -7.70 16.51 8.39
N VAL A 139 -8.35 15.93 9.41
CA VAL A 139 -9.66 16.40 9.90
C VAL A 139 -9.57 17.84 10.42
N GLN A 140 -8.52 18.18 11.17
CA GLN A 140 -8.30 19.54 11.67
C GLN A 140 -8.15 20.56 10.51
N LYS A 141 -7.36 20.24 9.48
CA LYS A 141 -7.23 21.11 8.31
C LYS A 141 -8.53 21.26 7.53
N PHE A 142 -9.32 20.20 7.44
CA PHE A 142 -10.63 20.24 6.81
C PHE A 142 -11.60 21.13 7.58
N ASP A 143 -11.70 20.97 8.89
CA ASP A 143 -12.53 21.78 9.78
C ASP A 143 -12.16 23.27 9.69
N GLN A 144 -10.87 23.59 9.78
CA GLN A 144 -10.38 24.97 9.63
C GLN A 144 -10.81 25.62 8.31
N ARG A 145 -10.70 24.89 7.20
CA ARG A 145 -11.13 25.39 5.88
C ARG A 145 -12.64 25.58 5.81
N TYR A 146 -13.42 24.65 6.37
CA TYR A 146 -14.87 24.76 6.41
C TYR A 146 -15.33 25.98 7.23
N VAL A 147 -14.75 26.20 8.41
CA VAL A 147 -15.05 27.36 9.26
C VAL A 147 -14.68 28.67 8.58
N MET A 148 -13.51 28.74 7.92
CA MET A 148 -13.10 29.93 7.16
C MET A 148 -14.06 30.23 6.01
N GLN A 149 -14.47 29.21 5.27
CA GLN A 149 -15.39 29.36 4.14
C GLN A 149 -16.77 29.81 4.62
N LYS A 150 -17.30 29.23 5.71
CA LYS A 150 -18.57 29.64 6.31
C LYS A 150 -18.56 31.12 6.70
N ARG A 151 -17.49 31.59 7.35
CA ARG A 151 -17.33 33.01 7.71
C ARG A 151 -17.23 33.94 6.50
N ALA A 152 -16.70 33.47 5.38
CA ALA A 152 -16.61 34.25 4.14
C ALA A 152 -17.96 34.36 3.40
N TYR A 153 -18.91 33.45 3.62
CA TYR A 153 -20.27 33.53 3.08
C TYR A 153 -21.27 34.24 4.00
N GLU A 154 -20.91 34.47 5.26
CA GLU A 154 -21.71 35.21 6.25
C GLU A 154 -21.37 36.72 6.29
N LEU A 155 -20.46 37.18 5.42
CA LEU A 155 -20.11 38.58 5.15
C LEU A 155 -20.59 38.99 3.74
#